data_AF-E1CHM9-F1
#
_entry.id   AF-E1CHM9-F1
#
_cell.length_a   1.000
_cell.length_b   1.000
_cell.length_c   1.000
_cell.angle_alpha   90.00
_cell.angle_beta   90.00
_cell.angle_gamma   90.00
#
_symmetry.space_group_name_H-M   'P 1'
#
loop_
_entity.id
_entity.type
_entity.pdbx_description
1 polymer ?
#
loop_
_entity_poly.entity_id
_entity_poly.type
_entity_poly.pdbx_seq_one_letter_code
_entity_poly.pdbx_strand_id
1 'polypeptide(L)'
;MRNASALAAAAAGLAAGRLEEWIFVFAQAAGGSSQFCISVGRTGPAEYNNLQECFDGKIGPETLYKIEDSRVKESAQKSLQLHEVLSSISFSSLGAENIRGGNGKDGCNLVRTDNNGILKGGSPTRHNLTWGGGVMNFGSYQNGSMYVEGGEYGDATPHGTVRWTEDPNKVSIFKDVIRLFARFKEAKNAVMTKIKTTVDELTKCIGQKEAELTNDQLYEEFIWETINRLEL
;
A
#
# COMPACT_ATOMS: atom_id res chain seq x y z
N MET A 1 -20.46 9.01 -5.12
CA MET A 1 -18.99 8.86 -5.19
C MET A 1 -18.31 8.85 -3.82
N ARG A 2 -18.70 9.73 -2.88
CA ARG A 2 -18.09 9.83 -1.53
C ARG A 2 -17.98 8.49 -0.77
N ASN A 3 -18.96 7.60 -0.89
CA ASN A 3 -18.95 6.31 -0.19
C ASN A 3 -17.87 5.35 -0.76
N ALA A 4 -17.68 5.31 -2.08
CA ALA A 4 -16.69 4.42 -2.69
C ALA A 4 -15.26 4.93 -2.49
N SER A 5 -15.05 6.26 -2.56
CA SER A 5 -13.73 6.85 -2.30
C SER A 5 -13.29 6.66 -0.84
N ALA A 6 -14.19 6.85 0.11
CA ALA A 6 -13.88 6.66 1.54
C ALA A 6 -13.54 5.20 1.87
N LEU A 7 -14.29 4.24 1.31
CA LEU A 7 -14.01 2.81 1.50
C LEU A 7 -12.68 2.40 0.87
N ALA A 8 -12.37 2.89 -0.33
CA ALA A 8 -11.08 2.63 -0.97
C ALA A 8 -9.91 3.21 -0.14
N ALA A 9 -10.06 4.43 0.38
CA ALA A 9 -9.05 5.06 1.24
C ALA A 9 -8.85 4.29 2.55
N ALA A 10 -9.94 3.88 3.22
CA ALA A 10 -9.86 3.12 4.47
C ALA A 10 -9.22 1.73 4.27
N ALA A 11 -9.58 1.02 3.20
CA ALA A 11 -8.97 -0.27 2.88
C ALA A 11 -7.46 -0.13 2.58
N ALA A 12 -7.07 0.92 1.85
CA ALA A 12 -5.66 1.22 1.59
C ALA A 12 -4.91 1.57 2.88
N GLY A 13 -5.51 2.38 3.77
CA GLY A 13 -4.93 2.70 5.07
C GLY A 13 -4.74 1.47 5.95
N LEU A 14 -5.68 0.53 5.93
CA LEU A 14 -5.54 -0.75 6.63
C LEU A 14 -4.37 -1.58 6.08
N ALA A 15 -4.26 -1.70 4.76
CA ALA A 15 -3.14 -2.40 4.13
C ALA A 15 -1.79 -1.73 4.47
N ALA A 16 -1.73 -0.39 4.43
CA ALA A 16 -0.54 0.37 4.81
C ALA A 16 -0.13 0.10 6.26
N GLY A 17 -1.05 0.21 7.22
CA GLY A 17 -0.76 -0.05 8.63
C GLY A 17 -0.32 -1.50 8.92
N ARG A 18 -0.82 -2.48 8.14
CA ARG A 18 -0.39 -3.89 8.25
C ARG A 18 1.05 -4.10 7.80
N LEU A 19 1.49 -3.41 6.75
CA LEU A 19 2.87 -3.46 6.28
C LEU A 19 3.80 -2.65 7.19
N GLU A 20 3.35 -1.46 7.61
CA GLU A 20 4.09 -0.57 8.50
C GLU A 20 4.44 -1.25 9.81
N GLU A 21 3.46 -1.86 10.50
CA GLU A 21 3.71 -2.56 11.77
C GLU A 21 4.72 -3.71 11.59
N TRP A 22 4.61 -4.47 10.51
CA TRP A 22 5.55 -5.55 10.23
C TRP A 22 6.99 -5.03 10.09
N ILE A 23 7.21 -4.06 9.20
CA ILE A 23 8.55 -3.53 8.94
C ILE A 23 9.07 -2.77 10.16
N PHE A 24 8.22 -2.02 10.85
CA PHE A 24 8.59 -1.26 12.04
C PHE A 24 9.03 -2.16 13.20
N VAL A 25 8.32 -3.26 13.47
CA VAL A 25 8.74 -4.23 14.49
C VAL A 25 10.09 -4.85 14.14
N PHE A 26 10.33 -5.17 12.86
CA PHE A 26 11.62 -5.69 12.40
C PHE A 26 12.75 -4.65 12.53
N ALA A 27 12.46 -3.38 12.21
CA ALA A 27 13.41 -2.28 12.34
C ALA A 27 13.80 -2.01 13.80
N GLN A 28 12.86 -2.16 14.74
CA GLN A 28 13.13 -2.04 16.17
C GLN A 28 13.84 -3.26 16.77
N ALA A 29 13.73 -4.43 16.14
CA ALA A 29 14.39 -5.66 16.58
C ALA A 29 15.88 -5.66 16.20
N ALA A 30 16.63 -4.70 16.75
CA ALA A 30 18.06 -4.53 16.58
C ALA A 30 18.74 -4.32 17.94
N GLY A 31 19.76 -5.14 18.22
CA GLY A 31 20.56 -5.13 19.44
C GLY A 31 22.05 -5.00 19.12
N GLY A 32 22.61 -3.81 19.31
CA GLY A 32 24.03 -3.54 19.04
C GLY A 32 24.41 -3.77 17.58
N SER A 33 25.63 -4.25 17.33
CA SER A 33 26.18 -4.38 15.97
C SER A 33 25.92 -5.73 15.29
N SER A 34 25.51 -6.76 16.03
CA SER A 34 25.51 -8.15 15.56
C SER A 34 24.16 -8.88 15.66
N GLN A 35 23.15 -8.29 16.28
CA GLN A 35 21.81 -8.88 16.38
C GLN A 35 20.79 -7.94 15.76
N PHE A 36 20.10 -8.37 14.70
CA PHE A 36 19.16 -7.52 13.97
C PHE A 36 18.24 -8.30 13.04
N CYS A 37 17.07 -7.74 12.74
CA CYS A 37 16.10 -8.33 11.80
C CYS A 37 16.03 -7.64 10.44
N ILE A 38 16.64 -6.45 10.27
CA ILE A 38 16.81 -5.80 8.97
C ILE A 38 18.30 -5.48 8.81
N SER A 39 18.89 -5.92 7.70
CA SER A 39 20.31 -5.79 7.43
C SER A 39 20.59 -4.87 6.25
N VAL A 40 21.75 -4.21 6.24
CA VAL A 40 22.32 -3.58 5.03
C VAL A 40 23.44 -4.48 4.52
N GLY A 41 23.16 -5.24 3.47
CA GLY A 41 24.10 -6.27 2.99
C GLY A 41 24.34 -7.33 4.06
N ARG A 42 25.61 -7.49 4.50
CA ARG A 42 26.04 -8.54 5.44
C ARG A 42 26.44 -8.04 6.83
N THR A 43 26.44 -6.74 7.08
CA THR A 43 27.37 -6.15 8.06
C THR A 43 26.77 -5.38 9.24
N GLY A 44 25.44 -5.30 9.38
CA GLY A 44 24.84 -4.65 10.56
C GLY A 44 23.35 -4.36 10.44
N PRO A 45 22.72 -3.85 11.52
CA PRO A 45 21.34 -3.38 11.50
C PRO A 45 21.19 -2.23 10.50
N ALA A 46 20.06 -2.20 9.79
CA ALA A 46 19.68 -1.03 9.02
C ALA A 46 19.25 0.11 9.97
N GLU A 47 19.82 1.29 9.75
CA GLU A 47 19.41 2.52 10.44
C GLU A 47 18.46 3.33 9.54
N TYR A 48 17.94 4.44 10.07
CA TYR A 48 16.95 5.26 9.37
C TYR A 48 17.44 5.79 8.01
N ASN A 49 18.74 6.08 7.88
CA ASN A 49 19.37 6.51 6.63
C ASN A 49 19.40 5.40 5.56
N ASN A 50 19.23 4.14 5.94
CA ASN A 50 19.06 3.01 5.02
C ASN A 50 17.59 2.74 4.71
N LEU A 51 16.71 3.04 5.68
CA LEU A 51 15.26 2.82 5.61
C LEU A 51 14.51 4.13 5.36
N GLN A 52 15.03 4.96 4.44
CA GLN A 52 14.48 6.29 4.16
C GLN A 52 13.05 6.25 3.62
N GLU A 53 12.61 5.15 3.02
CA GLU A 53 11.20 4.97 2.61
C GLU A 53 10.26 4.67 3.77
N CYS A 54 10.80 4.29 4.93
CA CYS A 54 10.04 3.94 6.13
C CYS A 54 10.05 5.04 7.19
N PHE A 55 11.17 5.75 7.35
CA PHE A 55 11.38 6.68 8.45
C PHE A 55 11.89 8.06 8.00
N ASP A 56 11.36 9.12 8.62
CA ASP A 56 11.80 10.51 8.46
C ASP A 56 12.83 10.96 9.51
N GLY A 57 13.36 10.02 10.27
CA GLY A 57 14.30 10.28 11.35
C GLY A 57 14.67 9.01 12.08
N LYS A 58 15.32 9.15 13.25
CA LYS A 58 15.73 8.00 14.06
C LYS A 58 14.56 7.03 14.30
N ILE A 59 14.75 5.75 13.97
CA ILE A 59 13.75 4.68 14.05
C ILE A 59 12.96 4.78 15.36
N GLY A 60 11.66 5.02 15.22
CA GLY A 60 10.72 5.20 16.30
C GLY A 60 9.32 5.51 15.76
N PRO A 61 8.27 5.38 16.59
CA PRO A 61 6.89 5.48 16.13
C PRO A 61 6.54 6.85 15.56
N GLU A 62 7.11 7.92 16.11
CA GLU A 62 6.87 9.30 15.64
C GLU A 62 7.61 9.66 14.34
N THR A 63 8.48 8.78 13.86
CA THR A 63 9.26 8.98 12.62
C THR A 63 8.72 8.20 11.44
N LEU A 64 7.67 7.40 11.63
CA LEU A 64 6.92 6.79 10.53
C LEU A 64 6.10 7.85 9.79
N TYR A 65 5.95 7.69 8.47
CA TYR A 65 5.24 8.65 7.63
C TYR A 65 3.73 8.65 7.89
N LYS A 66 3.19 9.80 8.29
CA LYS A 66 1.76 10.04 8.51
C LYS A 66 1.07 10.42 7.21
N ILE A 67 -0.24 10.17 7.12
CA ILE A 67 -1.02 10.39 5.88
C ILE A 67 -0.97 11.84 5.36
N GLU A 68 -0.75 12.82 6.25
CA GLU A 68 -0.66 14.24 5.89
C GLU A 68 0.76 14.72 5.58
N ASP A 69 1.77 13.86 5.72
CA ASP A 69 3.16 14.23 5.48
C ASP A 69 3.42 14.51 3.98
N SER A 70 4.41 15.36 3.71
CA SER A 70 4.75 15.81 2.35
C SER A 70 5.02 14.64 1.42
N ARG A 71 5.80 13.65 1.88
CA ARG A 71 6.15 12.46 1.08
C ARG A 71 4.91 11.67 0.64
N VAL A 72 3.92 11.52 1.51
CA VAL A 72 2.67 10.81 1.18
C VAL A 72 1.87 11.62 0.14
N LYS A 73 1.76 12.94 0.33
CA LYS A 73 1.09 13.83 -0.62
C LYS A 73 1.76 13.84 -2.00
N GLU A 74 3.09 13.91 -2.03
CA GLU A 74 3.89 13.86 -3.27
C GLU A 74 3.77 12.49 -3.95
N SER A 75 3.73 11.40 -3.18
CA SER A 75 3.53 10.05 -3.73
C SER A 75 2.21 9.92 -4.48
N ALA A 76 1.15 10.56 -4.01
CA ALA A 76 -0.17 10.55 -4.64
C ALA A 76 -0.22 11.33 -5.98
N GLN A 77 0.79 12.17 -6.25
CA GLN A 77 0.93 12.92 -7.50
C GLN A 77 1.78 12.18 -8.55
N LYS A 78 2.49 11.11 -8.15
CA LYS A 78 3.24 10.30 -9.10
C LYS A 78 2.28 9.62 -10.08
N SER A 79 2.70 9.46 -11.33
CA SER A 79 1.93 8.77 -12.37
C SER A 79 1.90 7.24 -12.22
N LEU A 80 2.23 6.71 -11.03
CA LEU A 80 2.30 5.29 -10.76
C LEU A 80 0.90 4.72 -10.55
N GLN A 81 0.62 3.59 -11.17
CA GLN A 81 -0.61 2.85 -10.99
C GLN A 81 -0.48 1.82 -9.87
N LEU A 82 -1.58 1.50 -9.19
CA LEU A 82 -1.61 0.55 -8.08
C LEU A 82 -0.95 -0.79 -8.44
N HIS A 83 -1.17 -1.31 -9.65
CA HIS A 83 -0.60 -2.59 -10.09
C HIS A 83 0.92 -2.55 -10.24
N GLU A 84 1.50 -1.40 -10.61
CA GLU A 84 2.95 -1.21 -10.76
C GLU A 84 3.61 -1.23 -9.38
N VAL A 85 3.03 -0.51 -8.42
CA VAL A 85 3.52 -0.45 -7.03
C VAL A 85 3.35 -1.79 -6.32
N LEU A 86 2.26 -2.51 -6.57
CA LEU A 86 2.11 -3.87 -6.04
C LEU A 86 3.16 -4.82 -6.65
N SER A 87 3.38 -4.76 -7.96
CA SER A 87 4.35 -5.64 -8.63
C SER A 87 5.78 -5.41 -8.18
N SER A 88 6.14 -4.21 -7.70
CA SER A 88 7.52 -3.92 -7.26
C SER A 88 7.95 -4.71 -6.03
N ILE A 89 7.00 -5.21 -5.23
CA ILE A 89 7.29 -6.04 -4.04
C ILE A 89 7.14 -7.54 -4.29
N SER A 90 6.88 -7.99 -5.52
CA SER A 90 6.80 -9.44 -5.82
C SER A 90 8.17 -10.10 -5.72
N PHE A 91 8.17 -11.42 -5.52
CA PHE A 91 9.41 -12.21 -5.51
C PHE A 91 10.17 -12.06 -6.84
N SER A 92 9.46 -12.09 -7.98
CA SER A 92 10.07 -11.88 -9.30
C SER A 92 10.78 -10.54 -9.47
N SER A 93 10.26 -9.48 -8.85
CA SER A 93 10.81 -8.12 -8.96
C SER A 93 11.98 -7.89 -8.00
N LEU A 94 11.89 -8.41 -6.77
CA LEU A 94 12.94 -8.27 -5.77
C LEU A 94 14.07 -9.28 -5.98
N GLY A 95 13.74 -10.54 -6.22
CA GLY A 95 14.68 -11.66 -6.22
C GLY A 95 15.15 -12.05 -4.81
N ALA A 96 15.54 -13.31 -4.66
CA ALA A 96 15.89 -13.89 -3.35
C ALA A 96 17.02 -13.13 -2.62
N GLU A 97 18.03 -12.62 -3.34
CA GLU A 97 19.19 -11.95 -2.75
C GLU A 97 18.87 -10.54 -2.22
N ASN A 98 17.79 -9.90 -2.68
CA ASN A 98 17.34 -8.61 -2.11
C ASN A 98 16.38 -8.79 -0.94
N ILE A 99 15.78 -9.98 -0.79
CA ILE A 99 14.89 -10.32 0.34
C ILE A 99 15.71 -10.87 1.51
N ARG A 100 16.66 -11.77 1.23
CA ARG A 100 17.55 -12.36 2.25
C ARG A 100 18.80 -11.52 2.41
N GLY A 101 19.02 -10.98 3.59
CA GLY A 101 20.26 -10.31 3.97
C GLY A 101 20.90 -10.90 5.23
N GLY A 102 21.96 -10.25 5.71
CA GLY A 102 22.67 -10.63 6.94
C GLY A 102 23.85 -11.56 6.74
N ASN A 103 24.53 -11.91 7.83
CA ASN A 103 25.66 -12.83 7.85
C ASN A 103 25.26 -14.26 8.27
N GLY A 104 23.97 -14.51 8.51
CA GLY A 104 23.44 -15.81 8.92
C GLY A 104 23.62 -16.13 10.40
N LYS A 105 24.13 -15.19 11.19
CA LYS A 105 24.28 -15.27 12.65
C LYS A 105 23.66 -14.06 13.37
N ASP A 106 22.79 -13.32 12.67
CA ASP A 106 22.22 -12.06 13.13
C ASP A 106 21.12 -12.23 14.20
N GLY A 107 20.83 -13.46 14.62
CA GLY A 107 20.00 -13.74 15.79
C GLY A 107 18.54 -13.30 15.70
N CYS A 108 18.02 -13.00 14.51
CA CYS A 108 16.63 -12.57 14.36
C CYS A 108 15.65 -13.73 14.58
N ASN A 109 15.04 -13.79 15.77
CA ASN A 109 14.02 -14.79 16.08
C ASN A 109 12.67 -14.54 15.37
N LEU A 110 12.43 -13.33 14.85
CA LEU A 110 11.20 -13.00 14.13
C LEU A 110 11.06 -13.70 12.77
N VAL A 111 12.18 -14.21 12.22
CA VAL A 111 12.22 -14.98 10.97
C VAL A 111 12.44 -16.48 11.20
N ARG A 112 12.37 -16.95 12.45
CA ARG A 112 12.57 -18.34 12.84
C ARG A 112 11.29 -18.90 13.46
N THR A 113 10.72 -19.93 12.82
CA THR A 113 9.57 -20.67 13.37
C THR A 113 9.98 -21.97 14.05
N ASP A 114 11.20 -22.47 13.78
CA ASP A 114 11.78 -23.58 14.54
C ASP A 114 11.99 -23.24 16.03
N ASN A 115 12.24 -24.27 16.84
CA ASN A 115 12.36 -24.16 18.29
C ASN A 115 13.29 -23.02 18.72
N ASN A 116 12.87 -22.25 19.74
CA ASN A 116 13.54 -21.05 20.25
C ASN A 116 13.66 -19.89 19.25
N GLY A 117 12.84 -19.89 18.20
CA GLY A 117 12.58 -18.71 17.37
C GLY A 117 11.47 -17.86 17.99
N ILE A 118 10.35 -17.72 17.28
CA ILE A 118 9.19 -16.94 17.73
C ILE A 118 8.54 -17.48 19.01
N LEU A 119 8.66 -18.78 19.28
CA LEU A 119 8.26 -19.42 20.53
C LEU A 119 9.47 -20.00 21.25
N LYS A 120 9.57 -19.73 22.55
CA LYS A 120 10.57 -20.37 23.43
C LYS A 120 10.14 -21.80 23.74
N GLY A 121 11.00 -22.77 23.48
CA GLY A 121 10.74 -24.18 23.78
C GLY A 121 9.74 -24.88 22.83
N GLY A 122 9.42 -24.30 21.68
CA GLY A 122 8.54 -24.92 20.70
C GLY A 122 8.44 -24.16 19.37
N SER A 123 7.52 -24.62 18.53
CA SER A 123 7.26 -24.08 17.18
C SER A 123 5.77 -23.79 16.99
N PRO A 124 5.40 -22.80 16.16
CA PRO A 124 4.01 -22.52 15.84
C PRO A 124 3.47 -23.58 14.87
N THR A 125 2.99 -24.71 15.41
CA THR A 125 2.50 -25.85 14.61
C THR A 125 1.02 -25.79 14.28
N ARG A 126 0.25 -24.94 14.98
CA ARG A 126 -1.20 -24.83 14.76
C ARG A 126 -1.55 -24.03 13.50
N HIS A 127 -0.75 -23.03 13.19
CA HIS A 127 -0.97 -22.11 12.08
C HIS A 127 0.35 -21.76 11.43
N ASN A 128 0.37 -21.72 10.10
CA ASN A 128 1.43 -21.09 9.35
C ASN A 128 1.46 -19.59 9.69
N LEU A 129 2.65 -19.06 9.96
CA LEU A 129 2.86 -17.66 10.30
C LEU A 129 2.95 -16.84 9.01
N THR A 130 2.37 -15.65 8.99
CA THR A 130 2.52 -14.71 7.87
C THR A 130 2.68 -13.29 8.38
N TRP A 131 3.59 -12.55 7.74
CA TRP A 131 3.74 -11.11 7.88
C TRP A 131 3.20 -10.40 6.63
N GLY A 132 2.69 -9.19 6.82
CA GLY A 132 2.11 -8.38 5.72
C GLY A 132 0.83 -8.95 5.11
N GLY A 133 0.12 -9.85 5.80
CA GLY A 133 -1.15 -10.40 5.33
C GLY A 133 -1.04 -11.40 4.17
N GLY A 134 0.13 -12.02 4.00
CA GLY A 134 0.41 -12.96 2.91
C GLY A 134 1.68 -12.65 2.12
N VAL A 135 2.39 -11.56 2.44
CA VAL A 135 3.60 -11.18 1.70
C VAL A 135 4.77 -12.10 2.03
N MET A 136 5.00 -12.38 3.32
CA MET A 136 6.09 -13.23 3.80
C MET A 136 5.51 -14.35 4.67
N ASN A 137 5.64 -15.60 4.22
CA ASN A 137 4.92 -16.73 4.79
C ASN A 137 5.87 -17.85 5.24
N PHE A 138 5.59 -18.42 6.41
CA PHE A 138 6.39 -19.45 7.06
C PHE A 138 5.54 -20.68 7.37
N GLY A 139 6.16 -21.85 7.26
CA GLY A 139 5.68 -23.05 7.93
C GLY A 139 6.08 -23.07 9.41
N SER A 140 6.16 -24.27 9.97
CA SER A 140 6.37 -24.44 11.42
C SER A 140 7.83 -24.56 11.85
N TYR A 141 8.78 -24.91 10.98
CA TYR A 141 10.13 -25.30 11.38
C TYR A 141 11.23 -24.63 10.55
N GLN A 142 11.04 -23.36 10.18
CA GLN A 142 12.07 -22.57 9.52
C GLN A 142 13.14 -22.16 10.54
N ASN A 143 14.40 -22.47 10.22
CA ASN A 143 15.57 -22.31 11.08
C ASN A 143 16.05 -20.85 11.28
N GLY A 144 15.49 -19.89 10.51
CA GLY A 144 15.88 -18.48 10.53
C GLY A 144 16.95 -18.08 9.50
N SER A 145 17.39 -18.99 8.63
CA SER A 145 18.40 -18.68 7.59
C SER A 145 17.85 -17.90 6.40
N MET A 146 16.54 -17.63 6.38
CA MET A 146 15.87 -16.84 5.36
C MET A 146 16.08 -17.36 3.93
N TYR A 147 16.05 -18.69 3.73
CA TYR A 147 15.91 -19.24 2.38
C TYR A 147 14.51 -18.94 1.86
N VAL A 148 14.42 -18.17 0.78
CA VAL A 148 13.15 -17.66 0.23
C VAL A 148 12.92 -18.17 -1.18
N GLU A 149 11.69 -18.57 -1.46
CA GLU A 149 11.17 -18.85 -2.80
C GLU A 149 9.87 -18.09 -3.03
N GLY A 150 9.49 -17.94 -4.30
CA GLY A 150 8.18 -17.47 -4.69
C GLY A 150 7.05 -18.39 -4.19
N GLY A 151 5.96 -17.80 -3.72
CA GLY A 151 4.73 -18.52 -3.38
C GLY A 151 3.82 -17.73 -2.43
N GLU A 152 2.59 -18.20 -2.31
CA GLU A 152 1.57 -17.58 -1.46
C GLU A 152 1.46 -18.29 -0.10
N TYR A 153 0.57 -17.80 0.77
CA TYR A 153 0.37 -18.34 2.12
C TYR A 153 0.16 -19.86 2.20
N GLY A 154 -0.62 -20.41 1.26
CA GLY A 154 -0.94 -21.84 1.21
C GLY A 154 0.24 -22.74 0.78
N ASP A 155 1.31 -22.16 0.23
CA ASP A 155 2.44 -22.91 -0.33
C ASP A 155 3.56 -23.13 0.70
N ALA A 156 3.42 -22.54 1.89
CA ALA A 156 4.37 -22.71 2.98
C ALA A 156 4.23 -24.11 3.61
N THR A 157 5.32 -24.87 3.62
CA THR A 157 5.38 -26.22 4.17
C THR A 157 6.17 -26.26 5.48
N PRO A 158 5.96 -27.24 6.38
CA PRO A 158 6.56 -27.25 7.70
C PRO A 158 8.09 -27.08 7.71
N HIS A 159 8.82 -27.75 6.80
CA HIS A 159 10.28 -27.70 6.71
C HIS A 159 10.79 -27.02 5.43
N GLY A 160 9.90 -26.38 4.66
CA GLY A 160 10.24 -25.75 3.39
C GLY A 160 10.91 -24.39 3.55
N THR A 161 11.13 -23.75 2.41
CA THR A 161 11.56 -22.35 2.29
C THR A 161 10.47 -21.40 2.75
N VAL A 162 10.87 -20.18 3.13
CA VAL A 162 9.96 -19.06 3.33
C VAL A 162 9.33 -18.72 1.97
N ARG A 163 8.02 -18.52 1.92
CA ARG A 163 7.32 -18.12 0.70
C ARG A 163 7.11 -16.62 0.68
N TRP A 164 7.70 -15.96 -0.30
CA TRP A 164 7.44 -14.56 -0.60
C TRP A 164 6.47 -14.46 -1.77
N THR A 165 5.46 -13.59 -1.67
CA THR A 165 4.39 -13.50 -2.68
C THR A 165 4.94 -13.31 -4.11
N GLU A 166 4.45 -14.13 -5.03
CA GLU A 166 4.73 -13.97 -6.47
C GLU A 166 3.71 -13.05 -7.11
N ASP A 167 2.47 -13.10 -6.63
CA ASP A 167 1.37 -12.27 -7.12
C ASP A 167 0.72 -11.52 -5.95
N PRO A 168 1.17 -10.27 -5.71
CA PRO A 168 0.60 -9.41 -4.68
C PRO A 168 -0.92 -9.22 -4.79
N ASN A 169 -1.53 -9.40 -5.97
CA ASN A 169 -2.99 -9.34 -6.08
C ASN A 169 -3.72 -10.48 -5.32
N LYS A 170 -3.00 -11.57 -4.98
CA LYS A 170 -3.53 -12.69 -4.19
C LYS A 170 -3.42 -12.47 -2.68
N VAL A 171 -2.59 -11.53 -2.24
CA VAL A 171 -2.40 -11.17 -0.83
C VAL A 171 -3.69 -10.57 -0.26
N SER A 172 -4.08 -11.03 0.93
CA SER A 172 -5.41 -10.75 1.49
C SER A 172 -5.71 -9.26 1.65
N ILE A 173 -4.75 -8.49 2.15
CA ILE A 173 -4.91 -7.07 2.41
C ILE A 173 -4.99 -6.22 1.12
N PHE A 174 -4.43 -6.70 0.00
CA PHE A 174 -4.45 -5.96 -1.26
C PHE A 174 -5.70 -6.24 -2.10
N LYS A 175 -6.33 -7.41 -1.95
CA LYS A 175 -7.57 -7.76 -2.66
C LYS A 175 -8.67 -6.71 -2.49
N ASP A 176 -8.89 -6.25 -1.25
CA ASP A 176 -9.91 -5.26 -0.97
C ASP A 176 -9.55 -3.87 -1.49
N VAL A 177 -8.27 -3.49 -1.44
CA VAL A 177 -7.77 -2.23 -2.01
C VAL A 177 -8.03 -2.19 -3.51
N ILE A 178 -7.61 -3.23 -4.23
CA ILE A 178 -7.78 -3.36 -5.69
C ILE A 178 -9.28 -3.25 -6.04
N ARG A 179 -10.12 -4.04 -5.37
CA ARG A 179 -11.56 -4.09 -5.63
C ARG A 179 -12.25 -2.75 -5.38
N LEU A 180 -11.99 -2.12 -4.23
CA LEU A 180 -12.66 -0.88 -3.85
C LEU A 180 -12.16 0.32 -4.66
N PHE A 181 -10.86 0.35 -4.98
CA PHE A 181 -10.30 1.40 -5.84
C PHE A 181 -10.81 1.27 -7.29
N ALA A 182 -10.91 0.05 -7.82
CA ALA A 182 -11.53 -0.20 -9.12
C ALA A 182 -12.97 0.31 -9.16
N ARG A 183 -13.78 -0.05 -8.15
CA ARG A 183 -15.17 0.43 -8.01
C ARG A 183 -15.28 1.95 -7.96
N PHE A 184 -14.34 2.62 -7.28
CA PHE A 184 -14.28 4.09 -7.26
C PHE A 184 -13.96 4.64 -8.66
N LYS A 185 -12.96 4.10 -9.35
CA LYS A 185 -12.58 4.52 -10.72
C LYS A 185 -13.71 4.33 -11.71
N GLU A 186 -14.40 3.19 -11.67
CA GLU A 186 -15.57 2.90 -12.51
C GLU A 186 -16.68 3.93 -12.30
N ALA A 187 -17.04 4.19 -11.04
CA ALA A 187 -18.07 5.17 -10.71
C ALA A 187 -17.68 6.59 -11.14
N LYS A 188 -16.41 6.98 -10.93
CA LYS A 188 -15.86 8.27 -11.38
C LYS A 188 -15.98 8.40 -12.90
N ASN A 189 -15.52 7.40 -13.64
CA ASN A 189 -15.53 7.43 -15.11
C ASN A 189 -16.96 7.47 -15.66
N ALA A 190 -17.89 6.69 -15.10
CA ALA A 190 -19.28 6.71 -15.51
C ALA A 190 -19.94 8.08 -15.30
N VAL A 191 -19.64 8.77 -14.18
CA VAL A 191 -20.14 10.13 -13.94
C VAL A 191 -19.52 11.12 -14.92
N MET A 192 -18.21 11.04 -15.16
CA MET A 192 -17.52 11.92 -16.11
C MET A 192 -18.06 11.76 -17.54
N THR A 193 -18.34 10.53 -17.98
CA THR A 193 -18.95 10.27 -19.28
C THR A 193 -20.33 10.92 -19.36
N LYS A 194 -21.17 10.78 -18.34
CA LYS A 194 -22.50 11.41 -18.32
C LYS A 194 -22.43 12.93 -18.39
N ILE A 195 -21.55 13.54 -17.58
CA ILE A 195 -21.33 15.00 -17.61
C ILE A 195 -20.91 15.42 -19.01
N LYS A 196 -19.92 14.73 -19.60
CA LYS A 196 -19.44 15.03 -20.94
C LYS A 196 -20.56 14.96 -21.97
N THR A 197 -21.31 13.86 -22.02
CA THR A 197 -22.39 13.70 -22.99
C THR A 197 -23.51 14.72 -22.81
N THR A 198 -23.84 15.09 -21.57
CA THR A 198 -24.85 16.12 -21.32
C THR A 198 -24.36 17.50 -21.73
N VAL A 199 -23.11 17.85 -21.43
CA VAL A 199 -22.50 19.13 -21.85
C VAL A 199 -22.43 19.21 -23.38
N ASP A 200 -22.04 18.13 -24.06
CA ASP A 200 -21.97 18.07 -25.52
C ASP A 200 -23.36 18.27 -26.18
N GLU A 201 -24.47 17.85 -25.53
CA GLU A 201 -25.82 18.13 -26.03
C GLU A 201 -26.30 19.54 -25.70
N LEU A 202 -26.06 20.04 -24.47
CA LEU A 202 -26.46 21.39 -24.06
C LEU A 202 -25.78 22.47 -24.89
N THR A 203 -24.48 22.30 -25.18
CA THR A 203 -23.70 23.26 -25.97
C THR A 203 -24.22 23.44 -27.40
N LYS A 204 -24.96 22.47 -27.96
CA LYS A 204 -25.59 22.62 -29.29
C LYS A 204 -26.77 23.59 -29.29
N CYS A 205 -27.38 23.83 -28.12
CA CYS A 205 -28.58 24.65 -27.99
C CYS A 205 -28.31 26.04 -27.41
N ILE A 206 -27.12 26.29 -26.86
CA ILE A 206 -26.73 27.60 -26.31
C ILE A 206 -26.35 28.52 -27.48
N GLY A 207 -27.00 29.68 -27.55
CA GLY A 207 -26.69 30.70 -28.55
C GLY A 207 -25.32 31.34 -28.32
N GLN A 208 -24.73 31.88 -29.38
CA GLN A 208 -23.37 32.44 -29.30
C GLN A 208 -23.27 33.60 -28.30
N LYS A 209 -24.32 34.44 -28.21
CA LYS A 209 -24.37 35.56 -27.27
C LYS A 209 -24.31 35.07 -25.82
N GLU A 210 -25.08 34.04 -25.49
CA GLU A 210 -25.11 33.46 -24.14
C GLU A 210 -23.83 32.67 -23.83
N ALA A 211 -23.21 32.04 -24.83
CA ALA A 211 -21.95 31.32 -24.68
C ALA A 211 -20.74 32.24 -24.38
N GLU A 212 -20.82 33.51 -24.80
CA GLU A 212 -19.77 34.52 -24.55
C GLU A 212 -19.87 35.18 -23.16
N LEU A 213 -20.95 34.91 -22.40
CA LEU A 213 -21.10 35.41 -21.04
C LEU A 213 -20.06 34.78 -20.11
N THR A 214 -19.37 35.63 -19.35
CA THR A 214 -18.50 35.16 -18.27
C THR A 214 -19.35 34.65 -17.09
N ASN A 215 -18.75 33.85 -16.20
CA ASN A 215 -19.47 33.24 -15.07
C ASN A 215 -20.28 34.28 -14.26
N ASP A 216 -19.70 35.43 -13.94
CA ASP A 216 -20.37 36.44 -13.10
C ASP A 216 -21.54 37.08 -13.86
N GLN A 217 -21.34 37.44 -15.13
CA GLN A 217 -22.38 38.01 -15.99
C GLN A 217 -23.53 37.02 -16.24
N LEU A 218 -23.23 35.74 -16.40
CA LEU A 218 -24.21 34.68 -16.64
C LEU A 218 -25.25 34.62 -15.51
N TYR A 219 -24.81 34.69 -14.24
CA TYR A 219 -25.74 34.65 -13.10
C TYR A 219 -26.54 35.94 -12.96
N GLU A 220 -25.93 37.10 -13.21
CA GLU A 220 -26.61 38.40 -13.17
C GLU A 220 -27.74 38.48 -14.22
N GLU A 221 -27.42 38.17 -15.48
CA GLU A 221 -28.41 38.19 -16.57
C GLU A 221 -29.51 37.13 -16.38
N PHE A 222 -29.15 35.95 -15.86
CA PHE A 222 -30.13 34.90 -15.55
C PHE A 222 -31.15 35.34 -14.49
N ILE A 223 -30.70 35.97 -13.41
CA ILE A 223 -31.60 36.47 -12.35
C ILE A 223 -32.48 37.59 -12.91
N TRP A 224 -31.92 38.53 -13.66
CA TRP A 224 -32.66 39.66 -14.23
C TRP A 224 -33.78 39.21 -15.16
N GLU A 225 -33.50 38.31 -16.10
CA GLU A 225 -34.51 37.75 -17.01
C GLU A 225 -35.57 36.94 -16.26
N THR A 226 -35.18 36.21 -15.20
CA THR A 226 -36.12 35.44 -14.38
C THR A 226 -37.10 36.35 -13.63
N ILE A 227 -36.64 37.46 -13.05
CA ILE A 227 -37.49 38.44 -12.37
C ILE A 227 -38.48 39.04 -13.37
N ASN A 228 -37.99 39.51 -14.51
CA ASN A 228 -38.84 40.09 -15.56
C ASN A 228 -39.95 39.12 -16.01
N ARG A 229 -39.66 37.82 -16.11
CA ARG A 229 -40.65 36.81 -16.50
C ARG A 229 -41.67 36.45 -15.42
N LEU A 230 -41.36 36.69 -14.15
CA LEU A 230 -42.31 36.47 -13.04
C LEU A 230 -43.26 37.65 -12.85
N GLU A 231 -42.87 38.84 -13.30
CA GLU A 231 -43.68 40.06 -13.26
C GLU A 231 -44.56 40.25 -14.51
N LEU A 232 -44.41 39.38 -15.51
CA LEU A 232 -45.20 39.31 -16.75
C LEU A 232 -46.43 38.39 -16.61
#